data_AF-A0A9W8GAA2-F1
#
_entry.id   AF-A0A9W8GAA2-F1
#
_cell.length_a   1.000
_cell.length_b   1.000
_cell.length_c   1.000
_cell.angle_alpha   90.00
_cell.angle_beta   90.00
_cell.angle_gamma   90.00
#
_symmetry.space_group_name_H-M   'P 1'
#
loop_
_entity.id
_entity.type
_entity.pdbx_description
1 polymer ?
#
loop_
_entity_poly.entity_id
_entity_poly.type
_entity_poly.pdbx_seq_one_letter_code
_entity_poly.pdbx_strand_id
1 'polypeptide(L)'
;MSKIAKEILLKGEVPPTVKFDLKPKTLYELLNIQRLNAYKFKAQPQQWYKKGFDGCYWEVFKVKFKKYKSEPTHGKAWGLLYWNGEALDNTPKEIKGGLKFSWQEYRSPKKDGVFYDAETAKDIERRRTKLIKDFYKS
;
A
#
# COMPACT_ATOMS: atom_id res chain seq x y z
N MET A 1 11.58 -33.01 11.67
CA MET A 1 10.69 -32.23 10.76
C MET A 1 9.24 -32.56 11.06
N SER A 2 8.36 -31.56 11.18
CA SER A 2 6.93 -31.76 11.47
C SER A 2 6.20 -32.49 10.33
N LYS A 3 5.27 -33.40 10.67
CA LYS A 3 4.40 -34.11 9.70
C LYS A 3 3.69 -33.15 8.75
N ILE A 4 3.25 -31.99 9.27
CA ILE A 4 2.55 -30.94 8.52
C ILE A 4 3.45 -30.35 7.44
N ALA A 5 4.72 -30.06 7.76
CA ALA A 5 5.67 -29.50 6.79
C ALA A 5 5.98 -30.51 5.65
N LYS A 6 6.05 -31.80 5.99
CA LYS A 6 6.25 -32.88 5.01
C LYS A 6 5.05 -33.01 4.07
N GLU A 7 3.84 -32.91 4.59
CA GLU A 7 2.60 -33.06 3.82
C GLU A 7 2.35 -31.88 2.87
N ILE A 8 2.67 -30.65 3.30
CA ILE A 8 2.62 -29.43 2.48
C ILE A 8 3.61 -29.53 1.31
N LEU A 9 4.84 -29.98 1.55
CA LEU A 9 5.85 -30.14 0.51
C LEU A 9 5.51 -31.26 -0.49
N LEU A 10 4.86 -32.34 -0.03
CA LEU A 10 4.50 -33.50 -0.86
C LEU A 10 3.24 -33.27 -1.72
N LYS A 11 2.27 -32.50 -1.23
CA LYS A 11 1.02 -32.19 -1.96
C LYS A 11 1.15 -31.00 -2.92
N GLY A 12 2.26 -30.25 -2.87
CA GLY A 12 2.44 -29.03 -3.65
C GLY A 12 1.45 -27.91 -3.28
N GLU A 13 0.72 -28.06 -2.17
CA GLU A 13 -0.26 -27.07 -1.73
C GLU A 13 0.46 -25.93 -1.03
N VAL A 14 0.40 -24.75 -1.65
CA VAL A 14 0.96 -23.52 -1.09
C VAL A 14 0.37 -23.27 0.31
N PRO A 15 1.20 -23.07 1.35
CA PRO A 15 0.72 -22.84 2.71
C PRO A 15 -0.29 -21.68 2.77
N PRO A 16 -1.30 -21.73 3.67
CA PRO A 16 -2.27 -20.65 3.81
C PRO A 16 -1.63 -19.27 4.02
N THR A 17 -0.51 -19.22 4.76
CA THR A 17 0.28 -18.00 4.97
C THR A 17 0.84 -17.42 3.67
N VAL A 18 1.33 -18.29 2.78
CA VAL A 18 1.86 -17.89 1.47
C VAL A 18 0.72 -17.50 0.53
N LYS A 19 -0.41 -18.22 0.55
CA LYS A 19 -1.63 -17.85 -0.20
C LYS A 19 -2.16 -16.48 0.23
N PHE A 20 -2.16 -16.19 1.53
CA PHE A 20 -2.55 -14.89 2.07
C PHE A 20 -1.58 -13.78 1.65
N ASP A 21 -0.30 -14.08 1.57
CA ASP A 21 0.68 -13.08 1.15
C ASP A 21 0.57 -12.71 -0.33
N LEU A 22 0.28 -13.69 -1.19
CA LEU A 22 0.10 -13.51 -2.63
C LEU A 22 -1.17 -12.73 -3.00
N LYS A 23 -2.19 -12.72 -2.14
CA LYS A 23 -3.45 -12.02 -2.41
C LYS A 23 -3.25 -10.50 -2.33
N PRO A 24 -3.84 -9.71 -3.25
CA PRO A 24 -3.93 -8.27 -3.09
C PRO A 24 -4.70 -7.93 -1.79
N LYS A 25 -4.10 -7.07 -0.97
CA LYS A 25 -4.64 -6.72 0.35
C LYS A 25 -5.33 -5.36 0.27
N THR A 26 -6.42 -5.19 1.01
CA THR A 26 -6.97 -3.87 1.31
C THR A 26 -6.03 -3.11 2.25
N LEU A 27 -6.25 -1.81 2.40
CA LEU A 27 -5.47 -1.00 3.32
C LEU A 27 -5.57 -1.50 4.76
N TYR A 28 -6.77 -1.92 5.18
CA TYR A 28 -6.99 -2.35 6.57
C TYR A 28 -6.42 -3.74 6.84
N GLU A 29 -6.54 -4.68 5.90
CA GLU A 29 -5.85 -5.98 6.00
C GLU A 29 -4.34 -5.78 6.09
N LEU A 30 -3.77 -4.90 5.27
CA LEU A 30 -2.34 -4.57 5.28
C LEU A 30 -1.91 -3.97 6.63
N LEU A 31 -2.63 -2.96 7.11
CA LEU A 31 -2.33 -2.29 8.39
C LEU A 31 -2.57 -3.18 9.61
N ASN A 32 -3.49 -4.14 9.50
CA ASN A 32 -3.74 -5.09 10.56
C ASN A 32 -2.59 -6.08 10.75
N ILE A 33 -1.90 -6.46 9.67
CA ILE A 33 -0.67 -7.27 9.75
C ILE A 33 0.44 -6.45 10.43
N GLN A 34 0.52 -5.16 10.09
CA GLN A 34 1.59 -4.24 10.52
C GLN A 34 1.35 -3.57 11.89
N ARG A 35 0.51 -4.20 12.74
CA ARG A 35 0.02 -3.68 14.03
C ARG A 35 1.09 -3.10 14.97
N LEU A 36 2.33 -3.57 14.86
CA LEU A 36 3.44 -3.13 15.72
C LEU A 36 4.02 -1.75 15.35
N ASN A 37 3.84 -1.25 14.11
CA ASN A 37 4.45 0.00 13.64
C ASN A 37 3.52 0.87 12.76
N ALA A 38 2.21 0.81 13.01
CA ALA A 38 1.23 1.52 12.18
C ALA A 38 1.40 3.05 12.16
N TYR A 39 2.14 3.63 13.10
CA TYR A 39 2.29 5.09 13.30
C TYR A 39 3.26 5.79 12.34
N LYS A 40 3.97 5.06 11.47
CA LYS A 40 4.77 5.61 10.36
C LYS A 40 4.78 4.66 9.15
N PHE A 41 3.77 3.81 9.05
CA PHE A 41 3.71 2.83 7.97
C PHE A 41 3.45 3.56 6.66
N LYS A 42 4.32 3.35 5.68
CA LYS A 42 4.17 3.95 4.35
C LYS A 42 3.42 2.97 3.47
N ALA A 43 2.23 3.36 3.02
CA ALA A 43 1.36 2.54 2.18
C ALA A 43 1.15 3.22 0.84
N GLN A 44 1.12 2.44 -0.24
CA GLN A 44 0.74 2.94 -1.56
C GLN A 44 -0.27 1.99 -2.21
N PRO A 45 -1.20 2.50 -3.02
CA PRO A 45 -1.95 1.67 -3.96
C PRO A 45 -1.00 0.96 -4.92
N GLN A 46 -1.19 -0.33 -5.14
CA GLN A 46 -0.37 -1.13 -6.07
C GLN A 46 -0.41 -0.57 -7.50
N GLN A 47 -1.49 0.12 -7.88
CA GLN A 47 -1.59 0.82 -9.17
C GLN A 47 -0.56 1.95 -9.30
N TRP A 48 -0.20 2.64 -8.21
CA TRP A 48 0.81 3.70 -8.23
C TRP A 48 2.19 3.10 -8.50
N TYR A 49 2.51 2.00 -7.81
CA TYR A 49 3.73 1.24 -8.06
C TYR A 49 3.82 0.71 -9.49
N LYS A 50 2.76 0.06 -10.00
CA LYS A 50 2.72 -0.43 -11.38
C LYS A 50 2.86 0.68 -12.43
N LYS A 51 2.45 1.91 -12.09
CA LYS A 51 2.62 3.09 -12.93
C LYS A 51 3.97 3.78 -12.75
N GLY A 52 4.80 3.31 -11.82
CA GLY A 52 6.11 3.85 -11.52
C GLY A 52 6.11 5.15 -10.73
N PHE A 53 5.04 5.43 -9.97
CA PHE A 53 4.98 6.63 -9.12
C PHE A 53 5.86 6.48 -7.87
N ASP A 54 7.16 6.74 -8.03
CA ASP A 54 8.11 6.84 -6.93
C ASP A 54 7.85 8.10 -6.09
N GLY A 55 8.17 8.01 -4.80
CA GLY A 55 7.92 9.09 -3.83
C GLY A 55 6.43 9.34 -3.53
N CYS A 56 5.51 8.58 -4.11
CA CYS A 56 4.07 8.74 -3.90
C CYS A 56 3.53 7.68 -2.93
N TYR A 57 3.19 8.09 -1.73
CA TYR A 57 2.69 7.19 -0.69
C TYR A 57 1.89 7.95 0.37
N TRP A 58 1.09 7.19 1.11
CA TRP A 58 0.50 7.65 2.35
C TRP A 58 1.38 7.21 3.51
N GLU A 59 1.83 8.16 4.31
CA GLU A 59 2.35 7.84 5.64
C GLU A 59 1.17 7.79 6.59
N VAL A 60 0.91 6.59 7.15
CA VAL A 60 -0.25 6.36 8.03
C VAL A 60 0.11 6.77 9.46
N PHE A 61 -0.76 7.56 10.06
CA PHE A 61 -0.60 8.05 11.45
C PHE A 61 -1.62 7.44 12.39
N LYS A 62 -2.83 7.17 11.89
CA LYS A 62 -3.92 6.68 12.72
C LYS A 62 -4.80 5.72 11.95
N VAL A 63 -5.20 4.64 12.60
CA VAL A 63 -6.16 3.68 12.06
C VAL A 63 -7.22 3.43 13.10
N LYS A 64 -8.48 3.49 12.70
CA LYS A 64 -9.63 3.09 13.49
C LYS A 64 -10.35 1.97 12.78
N PHE A 65 -10.06 0.74 13.21
CA PHE A 65 -10.76 -0.44 12.71
C PHE A 65 -12.22 -0.43 13.17
N LYS A 66 -13.13 -0.81 12.27
CA LYS A 66 -14.52 -1.09 12.63
C LYS A 66 -14.57 -2.52 13.16
N LYS A 67 -15.10 -2.72 14.36
CA LYS A 67 -15.38 -4.08 14.87
C LYS A 67 -16.49 -4.68 14.01
N TYR A 68 -16.14 -5.54 13.06
CA TYR A 68 -17.09 -6.30 12.28
C TYR A 68 -16.65 -7.76 12.27
N LYS A 69 -17.53 -8.66 12.74
CA LYS A 69 -17.37 -10.13 12.64
C LYS A 69 -15.95 -10.64 12.92
N SER A 70 -15.39 -10.29 14.07
CA SER A 70 -14.13 -10.82 14.61
C SER A 70 -12.83 -10.48 13.85
N GLU A 71 -12.88 -9.86 12.68
CA GLU A 71 -11.69 -9.54 11.88
C GLU A 71 -11.62 -8.03 11.50
N PRO A 72 -10.48 -7.37 11.72
CA PRO A 72 -10.29 -5.94 11.44
C PRO A 72 -9.99 -5.68 9.95
N THR A 73 -10.92 -6.08 9.08
CA THR A 73 -10.84 -5.92 7.61
C THR A 73 -11.37 -4.56 7.12
N HIS A 74 -12.02 -3.79 8.01
CA HIS A 74 -12.68 -2.54 7.68
C HIS A 74 -12.29 -1.45 8.69
N GLY A 75 -12.38 -0.19 8.28
CA GLY A 75 -12.14 0.92 9.19
C GLY A 75 -12.04 2.27 8.50
N LYS A 76 -11.35 3.18 9.18
CA LYS A 76 -10.89 4.46 8.65
C LYS A 76 -9.41 4.62 8.98
N ALA A 77 -8.66 5.24 8.08
CA ALA A 77 -7.25 5.51 8.28
C ALA A 77 -7.00 6.98 7.96
N TRP A 78 -6.05 7.59 8.67
CA TRP A 78 -5.62 8.96 8.48
C TRP A 78 -4.10 9.00 8.30
N GLY A 79 -3.65 9.89 7.42
CA GLY A 79 -2.23 10.01 7.12
C GLY A 79 -1.87 11.27 6.36
N LEU A 80 -0.58 11.45 6.13
CA LEU A 80 -0.06 12.48 5.23
C LEU A 80 0.17 11.86 3.86
N LEU A 81 -0.29 12.56 2.82
CA LEU A 81 -0.02 12.16 1.45
C LEU A 81 1.30 12.78 1.03
N TYR A 82 2.29 11.93 0.79
CA TYR A 82 3.52 12.28 0.12
C TYR A 82 3.36 12.05 -1.38
N TRP A 83 3.77 13.04 -2.15
CA TRP A 83 3.80 12.99 -3.60
C TRP A 83 5.21 13.35 -4.07
N ASN A 84 5.86 12.44 -4.79
CA ASN A 84 7.25 12.56 -5.22
C ASN A 84 8.23 12.94 -4.08
N GLY A 85 7.98 12.44 -2.87
CA GLY A 85 8.82 12.70 -1.69
C GLY A 85 8.46 13.96 -0.90
N GLU A 86 7.54 14.79 -1.39
CA GLU A 86 7.07 16.00 -0.69
C GLU A 86 5.69 15.77 -0.07
N ALA A 87 5.47 16.26 1.15
CA ALA A 87 4.16 16.22 1.76
C ALA A 87 3.24 17.24 1.08
N LEU A 88 2.09 16.80 0.55
CA LEU A 88 1.13 17.71 -0.10
C LEU A 88 0.41 18.63 0.91
N ASP A 89 0.37 18.23 2.16
CA ASP A 89 -0.23 18.96 3.27
C ASP A 89 0.53 18.64 4.55
N ASN A 90 0.47 19.53 5.54
CA ASN A 90 1.02 19.31 6.87
C ASN A 90 -0.01 18.68 7.82
N THR A 91 -1.27 18.59 7.41
CA THR A 91 -2.37 18.06 8.22
C THR A 91 -2.76 16.64 7.79
N PRO A 92 -2.84 15.67 8.73
CA PRO A 92 -3.28 14.32 8.40
C PRO A 92 -4.73 14.29 7.88
N LYS A 93 -4.93 13.74 6.68
CA LYS A 93 -6.23 13.59 6.01
C LYS A 93 -6.70 12.14 6.03
N GLU A 94 -8.01 11.93 5.89
CA GLU A 94 -8.59 10.58 5.76
C GLU A 94 -8.11 9.95 4.44
N ILE A 95 -7.54 8.74 4.54
CA ILE A 95 -7.08 7.95 3.40
C ILE A 95 -8.32 7.32 2.73
N LYS A 96 -8.69 7.85 1.57
CA LYS A 96 -9.83 7.37 0.79
C LYS A 96 -9.48 6.09 0.03
N GLY A 97 -10.50 5.27 -0.25
CA GLY A 97 -10.34 4.06 -1.09
C GLY A 97 -9.65 2.89 -0.39
N GLY A 98 -9.61 2.85 0.94
CA GLY A 98 -8.96 1.78 1.71
C GLY A 98 -9.46 0.36 1.39
N LEU A 99 -10.74 0.19 1.05
CA LEU A 99 -11.33 -1.08 0.60
C LEU A 99 -11.32 -1.27 -0.93
N LYS A 100 -11.17 -0.18 -1.69
CA LYS A 100 -11.36 -0.18 -3.15
C LYS A 100 -10.09 -0.63 -3.87
N PHE A 101 -8.94 -0.20 -3.40
CA PHE A 101 -7.67 -0.48 -4.05
C PHE A 101 -6.96 -1.64 -3.39
N SER A 102 -6.08 -2.29 -4.17
CA SER A 102 -5.05 -3.16 -3.63
C SER A 102 -3.92 -2.28 -3.11
N TRP A 103 -3.59 -2.43 -1.84
CA TRP A 103 -2.56 -1.66 -1.15
C TRP A 103 -1.35 -2.55 -0.88
N GLN A 104 -0.19 -1.91 -0.83
CA GLN A 104 1.06 -2.55 -0.45
C GLN A 104 1.92 -1.57 0.35
N GLU A 105 2.94 -2.11 1.01
CA GLU A 105 4.00 -1.31 1.61
C GLU A 105 4.69 -0.47 0.52
N TYR A 106 4.92 0.81 0.81
CA TYR A 106 5.76 1.65 -0.02
C TYR A 106 7.23 1.36 0.28
N ARG A 107 7.94 0.92 -0.75
CA ARG A 107 9.40 0.83 -0.81
C ARG A 107 9.84 1.76 -1.92
N SER A 108 10.88 2.55 -1.68
CA SER A 108 11.35 3.49 -2.70
C SER A 108 12.20 2.75 -3.73
N PRO A 109 11.80 2.74 -5.02
CA PRO A 109 12.62 2.27 -6.13
C PRO A 109 14.08 2.73 -6.06
N LYS A 110 14.33 4.00 -5.74
CA LYS A 110 15.68 4.57 -5.62
C LYS A 110 16.54 3.87 -4.56
N LYS A 111 15.93 3.45 -3.45
CA LYS A 111 16.63 2.72 -2.39
C LYS A 111 16.99 1.30 -2.83
N ASP A 112 16.13 0.68 -3.63
CA ASP A 112 16.29 -0.69 -4.10
C ASP A 112 17.08 -0.77 -5.43
N GLY A 113 17.64 0.35 -5.91
CA GLY A 113 18.40 0.43 -7.16
C GLY A 113 17.55 0.29 -8.44
N VAL A 114 16.23 0.44 -8.31
CA VAL A 114 15.29 0.35 -9.44
C VAL A 114 15.15 1.74 -10.07
N PHE A 115 15.62 1.88 -11.30
CA PHE A 115 15.53 3.10 -12.09
C PHE A 115 14.52 2.92 -13.23
N TYR A 116 13.68 3.93 -13.48
CA TYR A 116 12.78 3.95 -14.64
C TYR A 116 13.52 4.46 -15.87
N ASP A 117 13.18 3.94 -17.05
CA ASP A 117 13.64 4.52 -18.31
C ASP A 117 13.04 5.93 -18.54
N ALA A 118 13.63 6.68 -19.47
CA ALA A 118 13.29 8.08 -19.71
C ALA A 118 11.87 8.29 -20.27
N GLU A 119 11.33 7.32 -21.01
CA GLU A 119 9.99 7.40 -21.60
C GLU A 119 8.92 7.15 -20.53
N THR A 120 9.13 6.10 -19.73
CA THR A 120 8.33 5.79 -18.54
C THR A 120 8.30 6.98 -17.58
N ALA A 121 9.45 7.62 -17.33
CA ALA A 121 9.53 8.82 -16.48
C ALA A 121 8.70 10.01 -17.02
N LYS A 122 8.71 10.25 -18.33
CA LYS A 122 7.90 11.32 -18.95
C LYS A 122 6.39 11.04 -18.87
N ASP A 123 5.99 9.79 -19.08
CA ASP A 123 4.58 9.39 -18.98
C ASP A 123 4.07 9.48 -17.52
N ILE A 124 4.92 9.12 -16.56
CA ILE A 124 4.68 9.36 -15.13
C ILE A 124 4.39 10.83 -14.86
N GLU A 125 5.23 11.73 -15.38
CA GLU A 125 5.11 13.17 -15.14
C GLU A 125 3.82 13.77 -15.76
N ARG A 126 3.43 13.29 -16.94
CA ARG A 126 2.14 13.66 -17.57
C ARG A 126 0.96 13.24 -16.70
N ARG A 127 0.96 11.99 -16.22
CA ARG A 127 -0.11 11.46 -15.36
C ARG A 127 -0.15 12.18 -14.00
N ARG A 128 1.01 12.52 -13.42
CA ARG A 128 1.14 13.37 -12.22
C ARG A 128 0.39 14.67 -12.41
N THR A 129 0.71 15.41 -13.47
CA THR A 129 0.18 16.75 -13.70
C THR A 129 -1.35 16.71 -13.83
N LYS A 130 -1.89 15.67 -14.46
CA LYS A 130 -3.33 15.47 -14.57
C LYS A 130 -3.98 15.19 -13.21
N LEU A 131 -3.46 14.25 -12.43
CA LEU A 131 -4.03 13.89 -11.13
C LEU A 131 -3.99 15.03 -10.11
N ILE A 132 -2.89 15.78 -10.07
CA ILE A 132 -2.77 16.98 -9.22
C ILE A 132 -3.86 17.98 -9.61
N LYS A 133 -4.01 18.28 -10.91
CA LYS A 133 -5.04 19.19 -11.40
C LYS A 133 -6.46 18.71 -11.08
N ASP A 134 -6.73 17.42 -11.21
CA ASP A 134 -8.05 16.84 -10.91
C ASP A 134 -8.36 16.90 -9.41
N PHE A 135 -7.35 16.73 -8.54
CA PHE A 135 -7.51 16.77 -7.09
C PHE A 135 -7.74 18.20 -6.56
N TYR A 136 -7.01 19.20 -7.06
CA TYR A 136 -7.20 20.61 -6.64
C TYR A 136 -8.48 21.26 -7.18
N LYS A 137 -9.22 20.57 -8.07
CA LYS A 137 -10.51 21.02 -8.60
C LYS A 137 -11.71 20.56 -7.78
N SER A 138 -11.54 19.66 -6.79
CA SER A 138 -12.61 19.12 -5.94
C SER A 138 -12.55 19.67 -4.51
#